data_AF-A0AAJ4LXM3-F1
#
_entry.id   AF-A0AAJ4LXM3-F1
#
_cell.length_a   1.000
_cell.length_b   1.000
_cell.length_c   1.000
_cell.angle_alpha   90.00
_cell.angle_beta   90.00
_cell.angle_gamma   90.00
#
_symmetry.space_group_name_H-M   'P 1'
#
loop_
_entity.id
_entity.type
_entity.pdbx_description
1 polymer ?
#
loop_
_entity_poly.entity_id
_entity_poly.type
_entity_poly.pdbx_seq_one_letter_code
_entity_poly.pdbx_strand_id
1 'polypeptide(L)'
;MPYRSILLLSFSLLAGSAHAAMQNQYALVFFFQSTCSYCHQASPKVTRLSERFQLPVYAFSVDATGIPGFEVPIPVTPEIGRTFFPENAKAIMPALFLMNVNSRKFSRLSIGDVPESTLAQSIQNALNDPRVQEALQ
;
A
#
# COMPACT_ATOMS: atom_id res chain seq x y z
N MET A 1 51.99 -40.26 -17.51
CA MET A 1 51.83 -39.10 -16.59
C MET A 1 52.38 -37.87 -17.29
N PRO A 2 51.77 -36.67 -17.23
CA PRO A 2 50.56 -36.27 -16.50
C PRO A 2 49.43 -35.73 -17.41
N TYR A 3 48.21 -36.04 -16.98
CA TYR A 3 46.93 -35.62 -17.55
C TYR A 3 46.63 -34.20 -17.03
N ARG A 4 46.55 -33.21 -17.94
CA ARG A 4 46.18 -31.83 -17.58
C ARG A 4 44.67 -31.77 -17.36
N SER A 5 44.26 -31.91 -16.11
CA SER A 5 42.88 -31.68 -15.68
C SER A 5 42.60 -30.18 -15.67
N ILE A 6 41.88 -29.68 -16.67
CA ILE A 6 41.41 -28.29 -16.73
C ILE A 6 40.14 -28.22 -15.88
N LEU A 7 40.27 -27.68 -14.66
CA LEU A 7 39.11 -27.29 -13.84
C LEU A 7 38.46 -26.07 -14.49
N LEU A 8 37.35 -26.29 -15.19
CA LEU A 8 36.41 -25.25 -15.58
C LEU A 8 35.67 -24.78 -14.32
N LEU A 9 36.15 -23.71 -13.70
CA LEU A 9 35.38 -22.97 -12.70
C LEU A 9 34.17 -22.34 -13.40
N SER A 10 33.02 -22.99 -13.26
CA SER A 10 31.72 -22.42 -13.58
C SER A 10 31.48 -21.21 -12.69
N PHE A 11 31.78 -20.03 -13.22
CA PHE A 11 31.44 -18.76 -12.61
C PHE A 11 29.92 -18.57 -12.74
N SER A 12 29.17 -19.13 -11.79
CA SER A 12 27.74 -18.85 -11.65
C SER A 12 27.57 -17.37 -11.36
N LEU A 13 27.33 -16.59 -12.41
CA LEU A 13 26.82 -15.22 -12.31
C LEU A 13 25.44 -15.29 -11.65
N LEU A 14 25.41 -15.29 -10.32
CA LEU A 14 24.29 -14.76 -9.56
C LEU A 14 24.26 -13.26 -9.84
N ALA A 15 23.73 -12.90 -11.00
CA ALA A 15 23.21 -11.57 -11.25
C ALA A 15 21.99 -11.43 -10.33
N GLY A 16 22.25 -11.14 -9.05
CA GLY A 16 21.26 -10.52 -8.20
C GLY A 16 20.99 -9.16 -8.82
N SER A 17 19.99 -9.08 -9.70
CA SER A 17 19.40 -7.82 -10.11
C SER A 17 18.78 -7.19 -8.86
N ALA A 18 19.62 -6.46 -8.12
CA ALA A 18 19.18 -5.36 -7.29
C ALA A 18 18.32 -4.48 -8.20
N HIS A 19 17.02 -4.52 -7.93
CA HIS A 19 15.91 -3.61 -8.25
C HIS A 19 14.67 -4.52 -8.18
N ALA A 20 14.15 -4.74 -6.98
CA ALA A 20 12.76 -5.14 -6.85
C ALA A 20 11.94 -3.97 -7.44
N ALA A 21 11.73 -3.99 -8.76
CA ALA A 21 10.64 -3.24 -9.35
C ALA A 21 9.43 -3.60 -8.49
N MET A 22 8.72 -2.60 -7.96
CA MET A 22 7.45 -2.84 -7.30
C MET A 22 6.55 -3.48 -8.36
N GLN A 23 6.51 -4.81 -8.38
CA GLN A 23 5.82 -5.59 -9.43
C GLN A 23 4.31 -5.33 -9.39
N ASN A 24 3.82 -4.80 -8.27
CA ASN A 24 2.44 -4.45 -8.08
C ASN A 24 2.18 -3.03 -8.56
N GLN A 25 1.28 -2.87 -9.54
CA GLN A 25 0.83 -1.57 -10.02
C GLN A 25 -0.04 -0.84 -8.99
N TYR A 26 -0.40 -1.50 -7.89
CA TYR A 26 -1.31 -1.00 -6.88
C TYR A 26 -0.65 -0.87 -5.50
N ALA A 27 -1.12 0.11 -4.73
CA ALA A 27 -0.77 0.31 -3.33
C ALA A 27 -2.04 0.58 -2.51
N LEU A 28 -2.00 0.24 -1.22
CA LEU A 28 -2.98 0.74 -0.27
C LEU A 28 -2.60 2.16 0.12
N VAL A 29 -3.58 3.04 0.21
CA VAL A 29 -3.43 4.37 0.79
C VAL A 29 -4.24 4.40 2.08
N PHE A 30 -3.57 4.69 3.19
CA PHE A 30 -4.15 4.68 4.53
C PHE A 30 -4.02 6.05 5.16
N PHE A 31 -5.12 6.78 5.27
CA PHE A 31 -5.17 8.06 6.00
C PHE A 31 -5.57 7.82 7.45
N PHE A 32 -4.86 8.47 8.36
CA PHE A 32 -5.11 8.38 9.79
C PHE A 32 -4.77 9.68 10.52
N GLN A 33 -5.15 9.72 11.80
CA GLN A 33 -4.74 10.73 12.78
C GLN A 33 -4.24 10.01 14.03
N SER A 34 -3.19 10.53 14.68
CA SER A 34 -2.54 9.82 15.80
C SER A 34 -3.44 9.63 17.03
N THR A 35 -4.39 10.53 17.30
CA THR A 35 -5.30 10.44 18.46
C THR A 35 -6.62 9.69 18.16
N CYS A 36 -6.80 9.19 16.94
CA CYS A 36 -8.03 8.55 16.48
C CYS A 36 -8.06 7.06 16.89
N SER A 37 -8.94 6.68 17.83
CA SER A 37 -9.04 5.30 18.33
C SER A 37 -9.35 4.27 17.24
N TYR A 38 -10.21 4.62 16.29
CA TYR A 38 -10.51 3.79 15.12
C TYR A 38 -9.30 3.58 14.21
N CYS A 39 -8.40 4.54 14.14
CA CYS A 39 -7.17 4.46 13.36
C CYS A 39 -6.19 3.47 13.99
N HIS A 40 -6.10 3.46 15.32
CA HIS A 40 -5.35 2.44 16.07
C HIS A 40 -5.94 1.03 15.89
N GLN A 41 -7.26 0.90 15.81
CA GLN A 41 -7.92 -0.39 15.53
C GLN A 41 -7.67 -0.87 14.10
N ALA A 42 -7.67 0.06 13.13
CA ALA A 42 -7.44 -0.25 11.73
C ALA A 42 -5.98 -0.65 11.44
N SER A 43 -5.01 0.05 12.03
CA SER A 43 -3.58 -0.12 11.74
C SER A 43 -3.10 -1.59 11.63
N PRO A 44 -3.33 -2.45 12.64
CA PRO A 44 -2.88 -3.85 12.57
C PRO A 44 -3.60 -4.65 11.48
N LYS A 45 -4.84 -4.32 11.13
CA LYS A 45 -5.56 -4.94 10.00
C LYS A 45 -4.95 -4.54 8.66
N VAL A 46 -4.63 -3.25 8.49
CA VAL A 46 -3.97 -2.74 7.28
C VAL A 46 -2.62 -3.41 7.08
N THR A 47 -1.83 -3.55 8.14
CA THR A 47 -0.51 -4.21 8.09
C THR A 47 -0.62 -5.67 7.63
N ARG A 48 -1.52 -6.46 8.25
CA ARG A 48 -1.75 -7.85 7.85
C ARG A 48 -2.26 -8.00 6.42
N LEU A 49 -3.16 -7.12 5.99
CA LEU A 49 -3.74 -7.19 4.64
C LEU A 49 -2.74 -6.72 3.57
N SER A 50 -1.91 -5.72 3.88
CA SER A 50 -0.76 -5.31 3.06
C SER A 50 0.15 -6.50 2.76
N GLU A 51 0.53 -7.25 3.78
CA GLU A 51 1.35 -8.46 3.63
C GLU A 51 0.61 -9.56 2.84
N ARG A 52 -0.64 -9.86 3.21
CA ARG A 52 -1.46 -10.90 2.56
C ARG A 52 -1.65 -10.66 1.07
N PHE A 53 -1.90 -9.41 0.67
CA PHE A 53 -2.15 -9.04 -0.73
C PHE A 53 -0.89 -8.55 -1.46
N GLN A 54 0.26 -8.51 -0.78
CA GLN A 54 1.52 -7.99 -1.33
C GLN A 54 1.37 -6.56 -1.90
N LEU A 55 0.58 -5.73 -1.22
CA LEU A 55 0.33 -4.32 -1.57
C LEU A 55 1.08 -3.44 -0.58
N PRO A 56 2.05 -2.61 -1.00
CA PRO A 56 2.66 -1.66 -0.07
C PRO A 56 1.64 -0.61 0.38
N VAL A 57 1.93 0.05 1.50
CA VAL A 57 1.04 1.05 2.10
C VAL A 57 1.68 2.44 2.05
N TYR A 58 0.99 3.40 1.45
CA TYR A 58 1.24 4.82 1.66
C TYR A 58 0.40 5.29 2.85
N ALA A 59 1.05 5.40 4.01
CA ALA A 59 0.41 5.82 5.25
C ALA A 59 0.51 7.34 5.41
N PHE A 60 -0.62 8.02 5.38
CA PHE A 60 -0.74 9.47 5.49
C PHE A 60 -1.30 9.88 6.84
N SER A 61 -0.57 10.75 7.55
CA SER A 61 -1.01 11.30 8.83
C SER A 61 -1.44 12.76 8.67
N VAL A 62 -2.66 13.08 9.11
CA VAL A 62 -3.17 14.47 9.07
C VAL A 62 -2.57 15.36 10.15
N ASP A 63 -2.05 14.78 11.23
CA ASP A 63 -1.37 15.49 12.31
C ASP A 63 0.15 15.23 12.32
N ALA A 64 0.67 14.70 11.21
CA ALA A 64 2.08 14.38 10.99
C ALA A 64 2.73 13.48 12.07
N THR A 65 1.91 12.82 12.88
CA THR A 65 2.35 11.96 13.98
C THR A 65 2.03 10.51 13.66
N GLY A 66 2.97 9.60 13.96
CA GLY A 66 2.84 8.16 13.71
C GLY A 66 1.92 7.44 14.69
N ILE A 67 1.57 6.19 14.34
CA ILE A 67 0.89 5.22 15.21
C ILE A 67 1.61 3.87 15.11
N PRO A 68 1.40 2.91 16.02
CA PRO A 68 2.02 1.58 15.91
C PRO A 68 1.71 0.92 14.56
N GLY A 69 2.76 0.44 13.88
CA GLY A 69 2.72 -0.11 12.52
C GLY A 69 2.94 0.93 11.41
N PHE A 70 2.85 2.22 11.72
CA PHE A 70 3.06 3.35 10.80
C PHE A 70 3.76 4.51 11.55
N GLU A 71 4.96 4.26 12.06
CA GLU A 71 5.71 5.17 12.94
C GLU A 71 6.25 6.40 12.21
N VAL A 72 6.55 6.28 10.91
CA VAL A 72 7.08 7.35 10.06
C VAL A 72 6.09 7.63 8.92
N PRO A 73 4.94 8.27 9.19
CA PRO A 73 3.95 8.52 8.16
C PRO A 73 4.33 9.72 7.27
N ILE A 74 3.69 9.77 6.11
CA ILE A 74 3.77 10.92 5.21
C ILE A 74 2.78 11.98 5.71
N PRO A 75 3.21 13.23 5.95
CA PRO A 75 2.28 14.30 6.31
C PRO A 75 1.30 14.59 5.17
N VAL A 76 0.01 14.80 5.51
CA VAL A 76 -0.98 15.24 4.52
C VAL A 76 -0.74 16.71 4.17
N THR A 77 -0.45 16.97 2.90
CA THR A 77 -0.42 18.33 2.36
C THR A 77 -1.83 18.80 1.96
N PRO A 78 -2.08 20.12 1.82
CA PRO A 78 -3.36 20.61 1.32
C PRO A 78 -3.75 20.07 -0.06
N GLU A 79 -2.78 19.78 -0.91
CA GLU A 79 -3.03 19.17 -2.22
C GLU A 79 -3.51 17.72 -2.09
N ILE A 80 -2.81 16.90 -1.30
CA ILE A 80 -3.21 15.52 -1.02
C ILE A 80 -4.59 15.49 -0.36
N GLY A 81 -4.83 16.38 0.61
CA GLY A 81 -6.14 16.51 1.27
C GLY A 81 -7.27 16.72 0.25
N ARG A 82 -7.11 17.68 -0.67
CA ARG A 82 -8.12 17.97 -1.71
C ARG A 82 -8.26 16.86 -2.74
N THR A 83 -7.20 16.10 -3.02
CA THR A 83 -7.26 14.96 -3.94
C THR A 83 -8.16 13.85 -3.39
N PHE A 84 -8.04 13.50 -2.11
CA PHE A 84 -8.76 12.35 -1.52
C PHE A 84 -10.08 12.71 -0.82
N PHE A 85 -10.22 13.97 -0.38
CA PHE A 85 -11.38 14.45 0.36
C PHE A 85 -11.98 15.68 -0.34
N PRO A 86 -13.24 15.63 -0.80
CA PRO A 86 -13.90 16.78 -1.42
C PRO A 86 -13.88 18.00 -0.50
N GLU A 87 -13.72 19.21 -1.06
CA GLU A 87 -13.51 20.46 -0.29
C GLU A 87 -14.61 20.78 0.73
N ASN A 88 -15.82 20.22 0.57
CA ASN A 88 -16.96 20.42 1.46
C ASN A 88 -17.30 19.18 2.30
N ALA A 89 -16.49 18.12 2.25
CA ALA A 89 -16.71 16.90 3.00
C ALA A 89 -15.81 16.85 4.24
N LYS A 90 -16.40 16.54 5.40
CA LYS A 90 -15.62 16.24 6.59
C LYS A 90 -14.80 14.98 6.35
N ALA A 91 -13.48 15.08 6.40
CA ALA A 91 -12.61 13.91 6.36
C ALA A 91 -12.89 13.03 7.60
N ILE A 92 -13.29 11.78 7.36
CA ILE A 92 -13.53 10.77 8.39
C ILE A 92 -12.35 9.82 8.39
N MET A 93 -11.78 9.58 9.57
CA MET A 93 -10.62 8.70 9.75
C MET A 93 -11.01 7.42 10.51
N PRO A 94 -10.36 6.28 10.20
CA PRO A 94 -9.42 6.09 9.10
C PRO A 94 -10.10 6.12 7.72
N ALA A 95 -9.32 6.37 6.66
CA ALA A 95 -9.79 6.24 5.28
C ALA A 95 -8.83 5.39 4.46
N LEU A 96 -9.36 4.40 3.74
CA LEU A 96 -8.56 3.47 2.95
C LEU A 96 -8.96 3.49 1.48
N PHE A 97 -7.93 3.47 0.62
CA PHE A 97 -8.08 3.45 -0.83
C PHE A 97 -7.11 2.45 -1.46
N LEU A 98 -7.48 1.95 -2.64
CA LEU A 98 -6.58 1.26 -3.55
C LEU A 98 -6.16 2.27 -4.62
N MET A 99 -4.86 2.48 -4.80
CA MET A 99 -4.33 3.44 -5.77
C MET A 99 -3.45 2.72 -6.79
N ASN A 100 -3.60 3.05 -8.08
CA ASN A 100 -2.61 2.67 -9.08
C ASN A 100 -1.41 3.63 -8.99
N VAL A 101 -0.21 3.10 -8.77
CA VAL A 101 0.99 3.92 -8.53
C VAL A 101 1.46 4.69 -9.76
N ASN A 102 1.11 4.24 -10.97
CA ASN A 102 1.49 4.89 -12.22
C ASN A 102 0.54 6.02 -12.57
N SER A 103 -0.77 5.76 -12.55
CA SER A 103 -1.78 6.76 -12.93
C SER A 103 -2.13 7.71 -11.79
N ARG A 104 -1.83 7.33 -10.53
CA ARG A 104 -2.23 7.99 -9.28
C ARG A 104 -3.76 8.08 -9.09
N LYS A 105 -4.54 7.38 -9.91
CA LYS A 105 -5.98 7.22 -9.71
C LYS A 105 -6.22 6.22 -8.58
N PHE A 106 -7.34 6.39 -7.88
CA PHE A 106 -7.65 5.57 -6.72
C PHE A 106 -9.15 5.24 -6.61
N SER A 107 -9.44 4.14 -5.92
CA SER A 107 -10.77 3.69 -5.58
C SER A 107 -10.90 3.56 -4.07
N ARG A 108 -12.04 3.96 -3.52
CA ARG A 108 -12.31 3.90 -2.08
C ARG A 108 -12.56 2.46 -1.66
N LEU A 109 -11.90 2.03 -0.59
CA LEU A 109 -12.09 0.72 0.04
C LEU A 109 -12.97 0.83 1.28
N SER A 110 -12.65 1.75 2.20
CA SER A 110 -13.45 1.99 3.39
C SER A 110 -13.31 3.42 3.91
N ILE A 111 -14.32 3.86 4.65
CA ILE A 111 -14.30 5.05 5.49
C ILE A 111 -14.73 4.64 6.88
N GLY A 112 -13.95 5.05 7.88
CA GLY A 112 -14.04 4.52 9.23
C GLY A 112 -13.40 3.13 9.34
N ASP A 113 -13.37 2.64 10.58
CA ASP A 113 -12.92 1.29 10.86
C ASP A 113 -14.00 0.27 10.48
N VAL A 114 -13.58 -0.85 9.88
CA VAL A 114 -14.45 -1.97 9.49
C VAL A 114 -13.79 -3.31 9.89
N PRO A 115 -14.54 -4.41 10.04
CA PRO A 115 -13.94 -5.72 10.28
C PRO A 115 -12.89 -6.08 9.22
N GLU A 116 -11.85 -6.83 9.62
CA GLU A 116 -10.76 -7.20 8.69
C GLU A 116 -11.27 -7.98 7.48
N SER A 117 -12.24 -8.86 7.67
CA SER A 117 -12.88 -9.61 6.58
C SER A 117 -13.56 -8.69 5.57
N THR A 118 -14.24 -7.64 6.04
CA THR A 118 -14.88 -6.63 5.18
C THR A 118 -13.83 -5.83 4.39
N LEU A 119 -12.74 -5.43 5.04
CA LEU A 119 -11.66 -4.72 4.36
C LEU A 119 -10.96 -5.63 3.32
N ALA A 120 -10.69 -6.89 3.68
CA ALA A 120 -10.11 -7.88 2.77
C ALA A 120 -11.00 -8.11 1.55
N GLN A 121 -12.32 -8.23 1.74
CA GLN A 121 -13.26 -8.37 0.64
C GLN A 121 -13.29 -7.13 -0.25
N SER A 122 -13.19 -5.93 0.33
CA SER A 122 -13.13 -4.68 -0.43
C SER A 122 -11.87 -4.59 -1.30
N ILE A 123 -10.70 -4.98 -0.75
CA ILE A 123 -9.45 -5.08 -1.49
C ILE A 123 -9.57 -6.10 -2.63
N GLN A 124 -10.05 -7.31 -2.32
CA GLN A 124 -10.23 -8.36 -3.33
C GLN A 124 -11.18 -7.89 -4.45
N ASN A 125 -12.33 -7.28 -4.10
CA ASN A 125 -13.27 -6.80 -5.09
C ASN A 125 -12.65 -5.72 -5.98
N ALA A 126 -11.96 -4.73 -5.38
CA ALA A 126 -11.33 -3.66 -6.14
C ALA A 126 -10.22 -4.16 -7.08
N LEU A 127 -9.46 -5.18 -6.65
CA LEU A 127 -8.42 -5.79 -7.48
C LEU A 127 -8.97 -6.63 -8.62
N ASN A 128 -10.17 -7.19 -8.51
CA ASN A 128 -10.74 -8.11 -9.52
C ASN A 128 -11.90 -7.53 -10.33
N ASP A 129 -12.40 -6.34 -10.00
CA ASP A 129 -13.46 -5.69 -10.78
C ASP A 129 -12.83 -4.98 -12.00
N PRO A 130 -13.11 -5.42 -13.24
CA PRO A 130 -12.54 -4.81 -14.44
C PRO A 130 -12.88 -3.33 -14.58
N ARG A 131 -14.04 -2.89 -14.07
CA ARG A 131 -14.46 -1.48 -14.12
C ARG A 131 -13.60 -0.62 -13.20
N VAL A 132 -13.21 -1.16 -12.05
CA VAL A 132 -12.27 -0.50 -11.15
C VAL A 132 -10.91 -0.44 -11.81
N GLN A 133 -10.42 -1.55 -12.37
CA GLN A 133 -9.13 -1.56 -13.06
C GLN A 133 -9.09 -0.55 -14.21
N GLU A 134 -10.11 -0.50 -15.06
CA GLU A 134 -10.23 0.48 -16.15
C GLU A 134 -10.25 1.92 -15.64
N ALA A 135 -11.03 2.19 -14.57
CA ALA A 135 -11.05 3.51 -13.96
C ALA A 135 -9.70 3.92 -13.34
N LEU A 136 -8.85 2.95 -12.98
CA LEU A 136 -7.54 3.17 -12.38
C LEU A 136 -6.37 3.19 -13.38
N GLN A 137 -6.60 2.89 -14.67
CA GLN A 137 -5.58 3.00 -15.72
C GLN A 137 -5.24 4.46 -16.06
#